data_AF-A0A7K3MKE7-F1
#
_entry.id   AF-A0A7K3MKE7-F1
#
_cell.length_a   1.000
_cell.length_b   1.000
_cell.length_c   1.000
_cell.angle_alpha   90.00
_cell.angle_beta   90.00
_cell.angle_gamma   90.00
#
_symmetry.space_group_name_H-M   'P 1'
#
loop_
_entity.id
_entity.type
_entity.pdbx_description
1 polymer ?
#
loop_
_entity_poly.entity_id
_entity_poly.type
_entity_poly.pdbx_seq_one_letter_code
_entity_poly.pdbx_strand_id
1 'polypeptide(L)' 'MNLQVNAGIQNIFNAYQNDFDKGPDRDSGYIYGPSLPRSFFAGVKISY' A
#
# COMPACT_ATOMS: atom_id res chain seq x y z
N MET A 1 18.55 15.05 -20.82
CA MET A 1 18.02 13.69 -21.00
C MET A 1 18.42 12.83 -19.80
N ASN A 2 17.54 12.73 -18.81
CA ASN A 2 17.74 11.92 -17.62
C ASN A 2 16.73 10.78 -17.58
N LEU A 3 17.23 9.56 -17.38
CA LEU A 3 16.43 8.36 -17.18
C LEU A 3 16.50 7.96 -15.71
N GLN A 4 15.35 7.92 -15.05
CA GLN A 4 15.21 7.42 -13.68
C GLN A 4 14.34 6.17 -13.69
N VAL A 5 14.79 5.12 -13.01
CA VAL A 5 14.04 3.89 -12.82
C VAL A 5 13.72 3.78 -11.33
N ASN A 6 12.46 3.54 -10.99
CA ASN A 6 12.00 3.41 -9.62
C ASN A 6 11.26 2.08 -9.42
N ALA A 7 11.51 1.42 -8.32
CA ALA A 7 10.78 0.24 -7.89
C ALA A 7 10.58 0.29 -6.39
N GLY A 8 9.47 -0.25 -5.91
CA GLY A 8 9.15 -0.24 -4.49
C GLY A 8 8.10 -1.26 -4.12
N ILE A 9 7.99 -1.47 -2.81
CA ILE A 9 7.05 -2.41 -2.21
C ILE A 9 6.21 -1.60 -1.23
N GLN A 10 4.90 -1.60 -1.44
CA GLN A 10 3.95 -1.04 -0.51
C GLN A 10 3.48 -2.16 0.43
N ASN A 11 3.37 -1.84 1.72
CA ASN A 11 3.01 -2.81 2.77
C ASN A 11 4.02 -3.99 2.90
N ILE A 12 5.31 -3.65 3.09
CA ILE A 12 6.44 -4.59 3.23
C ILE A 12 6.20 -5.59 4.37
N PHE A 13 5.71 -5.13 5.52
CA PHE A 13 5.45 -5.98 6.68
C PHE A 13 4.16 -6.80 6.58
N ASN A 14 3.43 -6.69 5.46
CA ASN A 14 2.12 -7.32 5.27
C ASN A 14 1.19 -7.11 6.48
N ALA A 15 1.22 -5.92 7.06
CA ALA A 15 0.38 -5.53 8.18
C ALA A 15 -1.04 -5.18 7.70
N TYR A 16 -1.53 -5.92 6.70
CA TYR A 16 -2.91 -5.81 6.25
C TYR A 16 -3.79 -6.35 7.37
N GLN A 17 -4.72 -5.53 7.84
CA GLN A 17 -5.58 -5.85 8.97
C GLN A 17 -6.51 -7.01 8.56
N ASN A 18 -6.31 -8.19 9.15
CA ASN A 18 -7.01 -9.43 8.79
C ASN A 18 -8.47 -9.50 9.28
N ASP A 19 -8.98 -8.41 9.86
CA ASP A 19 -10.25 -8.40 10.62
C ASP A 19 -11.18 -7.26 10.19
N PHE A 20 -11.09 -6.83 8.94
CA PHE A 20 -11.92 -5.74 8.40
C PHE A 20 -13.36 -6.18 8.03
N ASP A 21 -13.66 -7.49 8.07
CA ASP A 21 -14.91 -8.07 7.53
C ASP A 21 -15.74 -8.89 8.54
N LYS A 22 -15.59 -8.70 9.86
CA LYS A 22 -16.44 -9.39 10.84
C LYS A 22 -17.09 -8.45 11.84
N GLY A 23 -18.31 -8.01 11.53
CA GLY A 23 -19.30 -7.62 12.52
C GLY A 23 -19.95 -6.24 12.31
N PRO A 24 -21.19 -6.06 12.82
CA PRO A 24 -21.97 -4.82 12.70
C PRO A 24 -21.44 -3.62 13.53
N ASP A 25 -20.41 -3.82 14.37
CA ASP A 25 -19.81 -2.76 15.22
C ASP A 25 -18.57 -2.11 14.57
N ARG A 26 -18.68 -1.71 13.31
CA ARG A 26 -17.65 -0.92 12.61
C ARG A 26 -17.58 0.49 13.23
N ASP A 27 -16.76 0.67 14.26
CA ASP A 27 -16.32 2.02 14.62
C ASP A 27 -15.40 2.54 13.50
N SER A 28 -15.95 3.46 12.69
CA SER A 28 -15.32 4.00 11.47
C SER A 28 -14.01 4.76 11.75
N GLY A 29 -13.68 5.00 13.01
CA GLY A 29 -12.60 5.88 13.44
C GLY A 29 -11.20 5.27 13.63
N TYR A 30 -11.01 3.95 13.54
CA TYR A 30 -9.74 3.33 13.98
C TYR A 30 -9.16 2.31 12.98
N ILE A 31 -8.69 2.81 11.84
CA ILE A 31 -7.87 2.03 10.90
C ILE A 31 -6.40 2.16 11.33
N TYR A 32 -5.88 1.15 12.04
CA TYR A 32 -4.44 0.99 12.23
C TYR A 32 -3.91 -0.03 11.24
N GLY A 33 -3.22 0.48 10.21
CA GLY A 33 -2.54 -0.34 9.22
C GLY A 33 -2.80 0.13 7.78
N PRO A 34 -1.99 -0.35 6.83
CA PRO A 34 -2.20 -0.10 5.42
C PRO A 34 -3.56 -0.65 4.95
N SER A 35 -4.39 0.22 4.39
CA SER A 35 -5.70 -0.12 3.81
C SER A 35 -5.63 -0.99 2.55
N LEU A 36 -4.42 -1.21 2.02
CA LEU A 36 -4.18 -2.06 0.85
C LEU A 36 -3.23 -3.23 1.19
N PRO A 37 -3.47 -4.41 0.59
CA PRO A 37 -2.58 -5.56 0.71
C PRO A 37 -1.19 -5.28 0.12
N ARG A 38 -0.19 -6.12 0.46
CA ARG A 38 1.18 -6.03 -0.05
C ARG A 38 1.17 -5.92 -1.58
N SER A 39 1.74 -4.81 -2.09
CA SER A 39 1.73 -4.46 -3.51
C SER A 39 3.14 -4.12 -3.98
N PHE A 40 3.47 -4.53 -5.20
CA PHE A 40 4.75 -4.24 -5.84
C PHE A 40 4.54 -3.24 -6.96
N PHE A 41 5.39 -2.23 -7.04
CA PHE A 41 5.33 -1.25 -8.12
C PHE A 41 6.72 -1.02 -8.73
N ALA A 42 6.73 -0.79 -10.04
CA ALA A 42 7.89 -0.39 -10.80
C ALA A 42 7.48 0.71 -11.78
N GLY A 43 8.37 1.67 -12.02
CA GLY A 43 8.15 2.81 -12.88
C GLY A 43 9.45 3.26 -13.56
N VAL A 44 9.27 4.06 -14.60
CA VAL A 44 10.34 4.70 -15.35
C VAL A 44 9.94 6.14 -15.59
N LYS A 45 10.82 7.08 -15.26
CA LYS A 45 10.64 8.50 -15.51
C LYS A 45 11.71 8.98 -16.49
N ILE A 46 11.24 9.53 -17.61
CA ILE A 46 12.08 10.17 -18.62
C ILE A 46 11.91 11.68 -18.46
N SER A 47 13.01 12.42 -18.40
CA SER A 47 13.01 13.89 -18.33
C SER A 47 13.99 14.44 -19.36
N TYR A 48 13.54 15.42 -20.15
CA TYR A 48 14.34 16.05 -21.21
C TYR A 48 15.34 17.05 -20.63
#